data_AF-A0A846PD28-F1
#
_entry.id   AF-A0A846PD28-F1
#
_cell.length_a   1.000
_cell.length_b   1.000
_cell.length_c   1.000
_cell.angle_alpha   90.00
_cell.angle_beta   90.00
_cell.angle_gamma   90.00
#
_symmetry.space_group_name_H-M   'P 1'
#
loop_
_entity.id
_entity.type
_entity.pdbx_description
1 polymer ?
#
loop_
_entity_poly.entity_id
_entity_poly.type
_entity_poly.pdbx_seq_one_letter_code
_entity_poly.pdbx_strand_id
1 'polypeptide(L)' 'TIGEICRNRSIPLIEDAAHAHGSKLDDQFAGSFGDAGCFSFYPTKVMTTGEGGMLTTNNDEIAEKARILRDQGKE' A
#
# COMPACT_ATOMS: atom_id res chain seq x y z
N THR A 1 -16.18 9.31 -3.40
CA THR A 1 -15.39 8.06 -3.53
C THR A 1 -15.15 7.44 -2.15
N ILE A 2 -14.65 6.20 -2.07
CA ILE A 2 -14.28 5.58 -0.77
C ILE A 2 -13.29 6.48 -0.01
N GLY A 3 -12.29 7.04 -0.70
CA GLY A 3 -11.32 7.97 -0.12
C GLY A 3 -11.95 9.23 0.50
N GLU A 4 -12.96 9.83 -0.13
CA GLU A 4 -13.67 10.98 0.45
C GLU A 4 -14.42 10.64 1.74
N ILE A 5 -15.08 9.46 1.77
CA ILE A 5 -15.80 9.00 2.96
C ILE A 5 -14.83 8.79 4.12
N CYS A 6 -13.70 8.12 3.85
CA CYS A 6 -12.63 7.89 4.81
C CYS A 6 -12.09 9.21 5.37
N ARG A 7 -11.71 10.16 4.51
CA ARG A 7 -11.21 11.48 4.92
C ARG A 7 -12.20 12.25 5.78
N ASN A 8 -13.47 12.32 5.38
CA ASN A 8 -14.50 13.07 6.13
C ASN A 8 -14.79 12.48 7.51
N ARG A 9 -14.47 11.21 7.73
CA ARG A 9 -14.67 10.51 9.01
C ARG A 9 -13.36 10.29 9.78
N SER A 10 -12.23 10.80 9.28
CA SER A 10 -10.90 10.54 9.83
C SER A 10 -10.59 9.05 9.99
N ILE A 11 -11.04 8.23 9.03
CA ILE A 11 -10.80 6.79 8.98
C ILE A 11 -9.62 6.55 8.02
N PRO A 12 -8.54 5.88 8.45
CA PRO A 12 -7.46 5.51 7.55
C PRO A 12 -7.95 4.60 6.41
N LEU A 13 -7.45 4.83 5.20
CA LEU A 13 -7.72 4.01 4.03
C LEU A 13 -6.45 3.26 3.62
N ILE A 14 -6.48 1.94 3.73
CA ILE A 14 -5.41 1.06 3.26
C ILE A 14 -5.92 0.28 2.05
N GLU A 15 -5.13 0.26 0.99
CA GLU A 15 -5.44 -0.51 -0.21
C GLU A 15 -4.74 -1.87 -0.18
N ASP A 16 -5.50 -2.94 -0.31
CA ASP A 16 -4.96 -4.23 -0.72
C ASP A 16 -4.87 -4.27 -2.25
N ALA A 17 -3.68 -4.02 -2.76
CA ALA A 17 -3.34 -4.02 -4.19
C ALA A 17 -2.62 -5.31 -4.61
N ALA A 18 -2.76 -6.41 -3.85
CA ALA A 18 -2.02 -7.66 -4.09
C ALA A 18 -2.15 -8.20 -5.53
N HIS A 19 -3.30 -8.02 -6.18
CA HIS A 19 -3.56 -8.44 -7.57
C HIS A 19 -3.62 -7.27 -8.57
N ALA A 20 -3.23 -6.06 -8.18
CA ALA A 20 -3.46 -4.85 -8.95
C ALA A 20 -2.15 -4.17 -9.41
N HIS A 21 -1.03 -4.89 -9.46
CA HIS A 21 0.23 -4.32 -9.94
C HIS A 21 0.08 -3.85 -11.40
N GLY A 22 0.37 -2.57 -11.65
CA GLY A 22 0.20 -1.92 -12.95
C GLY A 22 -1.24 -1.48 -13.28
N SER A 23 -2.24 -1.87 -12.49
CA SER A 23 -3.62 -1.40 -12.67
C SER A 23 -3.77 0.08 -12.35
N LYS A 24 -4.70 0.73 -13.03
CA LYS A 24 -5.07 2.13 -12.83
C LYS A 24 -6.58 2.30 -12.75
N LEU A 25 -7.00 3.32 -12.02
CA LEU A 25 -8.29 3.97 -12.20
C LEU A 25 -7.99 5.41 -12.60
N ASP A 26 -8.47 5.80 -13.79
CA ASP A 26 -8.04 7.03 -14.48
C ASP A 26 -6.50 7.08 -14.61
N ASP A 27 -5.87 8.18 -14.20
CA ASP A 27 -4.42 8.36 -14.27
C ASP A 27 -3.66 7.94 -13.00
N GLN A 28 -4.38 7.46 -11.98
CA GLN A 28 -3.81 7.08 -10.69
C GLN A 28 -3.63 5.56 -10.57
N PHE A 29 -2.46 5.12 -10.12
CA PHE A 29 -2.12 3.71 -9.97
C PHE A 29 -2.72 3.11 -8.68
N ALA A 30 -3.07 1.83 -8.73
CA ALA A 30 -3.46 1.08 -7.53
C ALA A 30 -2.37 1.15 -6.46
N GLY A 31 -2.76 1.22 -5.17
CA GLY A 31 -1.83 1.39 -4.05
C GLY A 31 -1.39 2.83 -3.80
N SER A 32 -2.02 3.81 -4.46
CA SER A 32 -1.78 5.25 -4.27
C SER A 32 -3.03 6.09 -3.99
N PHE A 33 -4.21 5.49 -3.91
CA PHE A 33 -5.50 6.15 -3.63
C PHE A 33 -5.73 6.40 -2.13
N GLY A 34 -5.16 5.55 -1.26
CA GLY A 34 -5.29 5.62 0.20
C GLY A 34 -4.08 6.23 0.91
N ASP A 35 -4.04 6.06 2.23
CA ASP A 35 -2.90 6.44 3.08
C ASP A 35 -1.70 5.49 2.86
N ALA A 36 -1.98 4.23 2.55
CA ALA A 36 -0.97 3.27 2.10
C ALA A 36 -1.57 2.17 1.21
N GLY A 37 -0.74 1.56 0.40
CA GLY A 37 -1.05 0.40 -0.42
C GLY A 37 -0.15 -0.78 -0.10
N CYS A 38 -0.67 -1.99 -0.27
CA CYS A 38 0.03 -3.24 -0.05
C CYS A 38 0.02 -4.11 -1.31
N PHE A 39 1.18 -4.62 -1.68
CA PHE A 39 1.35 -5.56 -2.79
C PHE A 39 1.86 -6.90 -2.27
N SER A 40 1.49 -7.98 -2.97
CA SER A 40 2.02 -9.32 -2.76
C SER A 40 2.84 -9.71 -3.99
N PHE A 41 3.94 -10.42 -3.74
CA PHE A 41 4.83 -10.94 -4.76
C PHE A 41 4.93 -12.47 -4.73
N TYR A 42 3.91 -13.15 -4.18
CA TYR A 42 3.75 -14.60 -4.27
C TYR A 42 3.69 -15.06 -5.75
N PRO A 43 4.04 -16.30 -6.11
CA PRO A 43 4.20 -16.69 -7.52
C PRO A 43 2.93 -16.62 -8.37
N THR A 44 1.76 -16.54 -7.76
CA THR A 44 0.47 -16.39 -8.47
C THR A 44 0.05 -14.94 -8.70
N LYS A 45 0.85 -13.96 -8.29
CA LYS A 45 0.58 -12.52 -8.46
C LYS A 45 1.13 -12.02 -9.80
N VAL A 46 0.70 -10.82 -10.20
CA VAL A 46 1.06 -10.19 -11.48
C VAL A 46 2.58 -9.96 -11.61
N MET A 47 3.25 -9.68 -10.49
CA MET A 47 4.70 -9.57 -10.36
C MET A 47 5.15 -10.44 -9.18
N THR A 48 6.32 -11.07 -9.26
CA THR A 48 6.80 -11.98 -8.22
C THR A 48 8.28 -11.78 -7.87
N THR A 49 8.61 -12.07 -6.61
CA THR A 49 9.96 -12.20 -6.06
C THR A 49 10.19 -13.61 -5.49
N GLY A 50 9.41 -14.60 -5.95
CA GLY A 50 9.24 -15.87 -5.26
C GLY A 50 8.27 -15.70 -4.09
N GLU A 51 8.75 -15.15 -2.98
CA GLU A 51 7.95 -14.76 -1.82
C GLU A 51 8.21 -13.28 -1.52
N GLY A 52 7.20 -12.56 -1.03
CA GLY A 52 7.39 -11.17 -0.60
C GLY A 52 6.17 -10.28 -0.74
N GLY A 53 6.37 -9.01 -0.42
CA GLY A 53 5.39 -7.96 -0.55
C GLY A 53 6.03 -6.57 -0.43
N MET A 54 5.22 -5.55 -0.67
CA MET A 54 5.66 -4.15 -0.64
C MET A 54 4.57 -3.26 -0.06
N LEU A 55 4.98 -2.28 0.72
CA LEU A 55 4.14 -1.17 1.15
C LEU A 55 4.49 0.06 0.31
N THR A 56 3.47 0.76 -0.17
CA THR A 56 3.59 2.07 -0.82
C THR A 56 2.85 3.11 0.00
N THR A 57 3.41 4.30 0.16
CA THR A 57 2.75 5.43 0.81
C THR A 57 3.44 6.73 0.39
N ASN A 58 2.69 7.84 0.40
CA ASN A 58 3.24 9.20 0.29
C ASN A 58 3.37 9.89 1.67
N ASN A 59 3.05 9.18 2.75
CA ASN A 59 3.16 9.69 4.11
C ASN A 59 4.51 9.24 4.72
N ASP A 60 5.41 10.20 4.94
CA ASP A 60 6.73 9.95 5.48
C ASP A 60 6.71 9.32 6.88
N GLU A 61 5.72 9.65 7.71
CA GLU A 61 5.55 9.06 9.04
C GLU A 61 5.17 7.58 8.96
N ILE A 62 4.27 7.23 8.04
CA ILE A 62 3.90 5.82 7.79
C ILE A 62 5.11 5.07 7.23
N ALA A 63 5.82 5.66 6.27
CA ALA A 63 6.98 5.04 5.65
C ALA A 63 8.07 4.74 6.69
N GLU A 64 8.35 5.69 7.58
CA GLU A 64 9.34 5.54 8.63
C GLU A 64 8.94 4.49 9.66
N LYS A 65 7.71 4.60 10.17
CA LYS A 65 7.18 3.62 11.11
C LYS A 65 7.17 2.20 10.52
N ALA A 66 6.84 2.05 9.24
CA ALA A 66 6.87 0.76 8.56
C ALA A 66 8.29 0.17 8.47
N ARG A 67 9.32 1.00 8.22
CA ARG A 67 10.72 0.56 8.20
C ARG A 67 11.16 0.04 9.57
N ILE A 68 10.89 0.81 10.61
CA ILE A 68 11.21 0.48 12.01
C ILE A 68 10.50 -0.82 12.42
N LEU A 69 9.18 -0.90 12.21
CA LEU A 69 8.39 -2.07 12.60
C LEU A 69 8.80 -3.34 11.84
N ARG A 70 9.16 -3.22 10.56
CA ARG A 70 9.66 -4.35 9.76
C ARG A 70 10.99 -4.88 10.31
N ASP A 71 11.85 -4.02 10.86
CA ASP A 71 13.12 -4.41 11.48
C ASP A 71 13.03 -4.48 13.02
N GLN A 72 11.95 -5.07 13.53
CA GLN A 72 11.80 -5.39 14.96
C GLN A 72 11.88 -4.18 15.91
N GLY A 73 11.50 -2.99 15.45
CA GLY A 73 11.51 -1.77 16.26
C GLY A 73 12.88 -1.08 16.34
N LYS A 74 13.83 -1.44 15.48
CA LYS A 74 15.13 -0.77 15.38
C LYS A 74 15.03 0.50 14.54
N GLU A 75 15.61 1.58 15.06
CA GLU A 75 15.86 2.84 14.34
C GLU A 75 17.25 2.84 13.68
#